data_AF-A0A1B9H3Z5-F1
#
_entry.id   AF-A0A1B9H3Z5-F1
#
_cell.length_a   1.000
_cell.length_b   1.000
_cell.length_c   1.000
_cell.angle_alpha   90.00
_cell.angle_beta   90.00
_cell.angle_gamma   90.00
#
_symmetry.space_group_name_H-M   'P 1'
#
loop_
_entity.id
_entity.type
_entity.pdbx_description
1 polymer ?
#
loop_
_entity_poly.entity_id
_entity_poly.type
_entity_poly.pdbx_seq_one_letter_code
_entity_poly.pdbx_strand_id
1 'polypeptide(L)'
;MFDFLTLSVVIDDAIFCVHGGLSPSIHHIDQIKVIDRFREIPHEGPMADLVWSDPDPEKEDFAISPRGAGYTFGASIVKKFLNLNGMNHVLRAHQLCMEGYSVLYNDQLSTVWSAPNYCYRCGNMASILEVSPGGRRYFNVFSAAPENERDGPNQQQQTKAIEYFL
;
A
#
# COMPACT_ATOMS: atom_id res chain seq x y z
N MET A 1 5.36 -1.73 -20.02
CA MET A 1 4.59 -0.56 -19.49
C MET A 1 4.82 -0.40 -18.00
N PHE A 2 4.56 -1.43 -17.18
CA PHE A 2 4.71 -1.34 -15.72
C PHE A 2 6.14 -1.01 -15.25
N ASP A 3 7.17 -1.48 -15.95
CA ASP A 3 8.58 -1.17 -15.68
C ASP A 3 8.91 0.34 -15.73
N PHE A 4 8.02 1.16 -16.30
CA PHE A 4 8.19 2.61 -16.38
C PHE A 4 7.55 3.36 -15.22
N LEU A 5 6.85 2.69 -14.30
CA LEU A 5 6.21 3.33 -13.14
C LEU A 5 7.24 3.75 -12.08
N THR A 6 6.96 4.88 -11.42
CA THR A 6 7.77 5.41 -10.31
C THR A 6 7.60 4.54 -9.06
N LEU A 7 8.68 4.35 -8.29
CA LEU A 7 8.65 3.54 -7.07
C LEU A 7 8.08 4.28 -5.86
N SER A 8 8.28 5.59 -5.79
CA SER A 8 7.81 6.43 -4.68
C SER A 8 7.61 7.87 -5.12
N VAL A 9 6.92 8.64 -4.28
CA VAL A 9 6.62 10.07 -4.48
C VAL A 9 6.84 10.79 -3.16
N VAL A 10 7.28 12.04 -3.21
CA VAL A 10 7.32 12.95 -2.05
C VAL A 10 6.31 14.07 -2.30
N ILE A 11 5.47 14.35 -1.31
CA ILE A 11 4.48 15.44 -1.33
C ILE A 11 4.93 16.52 -0.37
N ASP A 12 5.06 17.76 -0.86
CA ASP A 12 5.42 18.97 -0.11
C ASP A 12 6.65 18.81 0.79
N ASP A 13 7.65 18.04 0.35
CA ASP A 13 8.88 17.72 1.11
C ASP A 13 8.63 17.18 2.53
N ALA A 14 7.44 16.64 2.80
CA ALA A 14 7.01 16.27 4.14
C ALA A 14 6.40 14.86 4.22
N ILE A 15 5.82 14.35 3.13
CA ILE A 15 5.13 13.06 3.10
C ILE A 15 5.77 12.15 2.07
N PHE A 16 6.28 11.00 2.52
CA PHE A 16 6.82 9.96 1.66
C PHE A 16 5.74 8.95 1.28
N CYS A 17 5.50 8.75 -0.01
CA CYS A 17 4.50 7.82 -0.53
C CYS A 17 5.17 6.64 -1.23
N VAL A 18 4.75 5.41 -0.90
CA VAL A 18 5.28 4.18 -1.48
C VAL A 18 4.20 3.10 -1.50
N HIS A 19 4.21 2.14 -2.43
CA HIS A 19 3.19 1.08 -2.44
C HIS A 19 3.34 0.13 -1.24
N GLY A 20 4.52 -0.50 -1.15
CA GLY A 20 4.93 -1.42 -0.12
C GLY A 20 5.37 -0.65 1.12
N GLY A 21 6.65 -0.64 1.45
CA GLY A 21 7.08 0.00 2.68
C GLY A 21 8.56 0.35 2.66
N LEU A 22 9.17 0.34 3.84
CA LEU A 22 10.58 0.68 3.99
C LEU A 22 11.48 -0.53 3.69
N SER A 23 12.74 -0.24 3.35
CA SER A 23 13.78 -1.24 3.08
C SER A 23 14.91 -1.09 4.08
N PRO A 24 15.50 -2.19 4.57
CA PRO A 24 16.73 -2.13 5.37
C PRO A 24 17.92 -1.56 4.59
N SER A 25 17.87 -1.57 3.25
CA SER A 25 18.91 -1.04 2.37
C SER A 25 18.75 0.45 2.03
N ILE A 26 17.63 1.07 2.42
CA ILE A 26 17.28 2.45 2.08
C ILE A 26 17.09 3.25 3.37
N HIS A 27 18.03 4.15 3.64
CA HIS A 27 17.98 5.07 4.77
C HIS A 27 17.61 6.49 4.34
N HIS A 28 18.01 6.87 3.12
CA HIS A 28 17.74 8.17 2.52
C HIS A 28 16.93 8.04 1.23
N ILE A 29 15.97 8.94 1.01
CA ILE A 29 15.13 8.95 -0.21
C ILE A 29 15.95 9.09 -1.50
N ASP A 30 17.12 9.72 -1.44
CA ASP A 30 18.01 9.87 -2.59
C ASP A 30 18.57 8.53 -3.09
N GLN A 31 18.65 7.52 -2.22
CA GLN A 31 19.05 6.17 -2.63
C GLN A 31 18.02 5.52 -3.57
N ILE A 32 16.75 5.96 -3.51
CA ILE A 32 15.70 5.46 -4.42
C ILE A 32 15.92 5.98 -5.85
N LYS A 33 16.46 7.20 -6.00
CA LYS A 33 16.67 7.85 -7.31
C LYS A 33 17.68 7.11 -8.18
N VAL A 34 18.60 6.37 -7.58
CA VAL A 34 19.67 5.62 -8.28
C VAL A 34 19.32 4.16 -8.52
N ILE A 35 18.13 3.70 -8.11
CA ILE A 35 17.66 2.33 -8.40
C ILE A 35 17.36 2.22 -9.90
N ASP A 36 17.97 1.24 -10.56
CA ASP A 36 17.54 0.82 -11.89
C ASP A 36 16.18 0.13 -11.80
N ARG A 37 15.14 0.91 -12.07
CA ARG A 37 13.73 0.52 -11.97
C ARG A 37 13.12 0.06 -13.29
N PHE A 38 13.82 0.24 -14.42
CA PHE A 38 13.29 -0.10 -15.75
C PHE A 38 13.45 -1.58 -16.07
N ARG A 39 12.90 -2.41 -15.17
CA ARG A 39 13.01 -3.86 -15.19
C ARG A 39 11.87 -4.48 -14.37
N GLU A 40 11.69 -5.78 -14.53
CA GLU A 40 10.83 -6.58 -13.64
C GLU A 40 11.30 -6.45 -12.18
N ILE A 41 10.35 -6.45 -11.25
CA ILE A 41 10.65 -6.38 -9.81
C ILE A 41 11.47 -7.64 -9.44
N PRO A 42 12.69 -7.49 -8.87
CA PRO A 42 13.49 -8.63 -8.46
C PRO A 42 12.87 -9.36 -7.26
N HIS A 43 13.32 -10.58 -6.98
CA HIS A 43 12.88 -11.34 -5.80
C HIS A 43 13.34 -10.73 -4.46
N GLU A 44 14.45 -9.98 -4.48
CA GLU A 44 15.03 -9.36 -3.29
C GLU A 44 15.68 -8.00 -3.62
N GLY A 45 16.03 -7.27 -2.56
CA GLY A 45 16.72 -5.98 -2.64
C GLY A 45 15.79 -4.77 -2.62
N PRO A 46 16.36 -3.56 -2.71
CA PRO A 46 15.67 -2.32 -2.37
C PRO A 46 14.41 -2.06 -3.20
N MET A 47 14.40 -2.44 -4.49
CA MET A 47 13.21 -2.31 -5.34
C MET A 47 12.07 -3.23 -4.89
N ALA A 48 12.39 -4.49 -4.53
CA ALA A 48 11.42 -5.46 -4.04
C ALA A 48 10.85 -5.04 -2.68
N ASP A 49 11.72 -4.58 -1.77
CA ASP A 49 11.31 -4.13 -0.43
C ASP A 49 10.33 -2.94 -0.50
N LEU A 50 10.60 -1.96 -1.37
CA LEU A 50 9.72 -0.80 -1.55
C LEU A 50 8.29 -1.19 -1.98
N VAL A 51 8.11 -2.32 -2.67
CA VAL A 51 6.78 -2.76 -3.14
C VAL A 51 6.16 -3.87 -2.28
N TRP A 52 6.94 -4.63 -1.51
CA TRP A 52 6.47 -5.80 -0.74
C TRP A 52 6.55 -5.68 0.78
N SER A 53 7.33 -4.73 1.33
CA SER A 53 7.48 -4.59 2.79
C SER A 53 6.22 -4.06 3.46
N ASP A 54 6.01 -4.45 4.72
CA ASP A 54 4.81 -4.18 5.51
C ASP A 54 5.12 -3.61 6.91
N PRO A 55 4.37 -2.63 7.44
CA PRO A 55 4.43 -2.31 8.85
C PRO A 55 3.89 -3.47 9.71
N ASP A 56 4.54 -3.72 10.84
CA ASP A 56 4.11 -4.69 11.85
C ASP A 56 4.25 -4.06 13.25
N PRO A 57 3.12 -3.76 13.95
CA PRO A 57 3.16 -3.20 15.29
C PRO A 57 3.79 -4.09 16.37
N GLU A 58 3.88 -5.40 16.12
CA GLU A 58 4.45 -6.38 17.07
C GLU A 58 5.98 -6.49 16.93
N LYS A 59 6.58 -5.79 15.95
CA LYS A 59 8.04 -5.79 15.70
C LYS A 59 8.64 -4.44 16.03
N GLU A 60 9.86 -4.45 16.57
CA GLU A 60 10.63 -3.23 16.79
C GLU A 60 11.51 -2.88 15.58
N ASP A 61 12.14 -3.90 14.99
CA ASP A 61 13.10 -3.79 13.87
C ASP A 61 12.54 -4.43 12.58
N PHE A 62 13.37 -4.47 11.54
CA PHE A 62 13.09 -5.26 10.35
C PHE A 62 13.09 -6.77 10.64
N ALA A 63 12.12 -7.49 10.11
CA ALA A 63 12.10 -8.95 10.08
C ALA A 63 11.64 -9.45 8.70
N ILE A 64 11.98 -10.69 8.35
CA ILE A 64 11.63 -11.27 7.06
C ILE A 64 10.10 -11.34 6.94
N SER A 65 9.56 -10.88 5.81
CA SER A 65 8.13 -10.91 5.57
C SER A 65 7.60 -12.34 5.45
N PRO A 66 6.51 -12.70 6.13
CA PRO A 66 5.86 -14.00 5.96
C PRO A 66 5.21 -14.17 4.58
N ARG A 67 5.12 -13.09 3.77
CA ARG A 67 4.62 -13.13 2.38
C ARG A 67 5.62 -13.72 1.39
N GLY A 68 6.87 -13.93 1.81
CA GLY A 68 7.94 -14.47 0.97
C GLY A 68 8.73 -13.44 0.16
N ALA A 69 8.44 -12.14 0.29
CA ALA A 69 9.20 -11.04 -0.28
C ALA A 69 9.11 -9.79 0.61
N GLY A 70 10.18 -9.00 0.64
CA GLY A 70 10.31 -7.80 1.48
C GLY A 70 10.43 -8.12 2.98
N TYR A 71 10.20 -7.09 3.80
CA TYR A 71 10.35 -7.15 5.25
C TYR A 71 9.12 -6.63 5.98
N THR A 72 8.89 -7.12 7.19
CA THR A 72 8.06 -6.41 8.18
C THR A 72 8.91 -5.38 8.92
N PHE A 73 8.36 -4.24 9.31
CA PHE A 73 9.11 -3.22 10.06
C PHE A 73 8.27 -2.52 11.14
N GLY A 74 8.92 -2.13 12.24
CA GLY A 74 8.31 -1.53 13.40
C GLY A 74 8.25 0.00 13.42
N ALA A 75 7.65 0.53 14.49
CA ALA A 75 7.54 1.97 14.75
C ALA A 75 8.90 2.68 14.77
N SER A 76 9.92 2.03 15.33
CA SER A 76 11.27 2.60 15.49
C SER A 76 11.91 2.90 14.12
N ILE A 77 11.70 2.00 13.15
CA ILE A 77 12.20 2.10 11.78
C ILE A 77 11.53 3.28 11.06
N VAL A 78 10.20 3.40 11.16
CA VAL A 78 9.45 4.51 10.57
C VAL A 78 9.94 5.84 11.15
N LYS A 79 10.02 5.95 12.48
CA LYS A 79 10.50 7.16 13.15
C LYS A 79 11.92 7.53 12.72
N LYS A 80 12.84 6.56 12.64
CA LYS A 80 14.21 6.79 12.20
C LYS A 80 14.26 7.28 10.75
N PHE A 81 13.54 6.62 9.84
CA PHE A 81 13.49 7.00 8.43
C PHE A 81 12.95 8.42 8.25
N LEU A 82 11.85 8.76 8.92
CA LEU A 82 11.26 10.10 8.88
C LEU A 82 12.25 11.17 9.37
N ASN A 83 12.89 10.95 10.51
CA ASN A 83 13.88 11.89 11.07
C ASN A 83 15.08 12.09 10.13
N LEU A 84 15.62 11.03 9.55
CA LEU A 84 16.79 11.10 8.65
C LEU A 84 16.50 11.85 7.34
N ASN A 85 15.24 11.87 6.92
CA ASN A 85 14.82 12.48 5.66
C ASN A 85 14.09 13.82 5.85
N GLY A 86 13.94 14.31 7.09
CA GLY A 86 13.19 15.53 7.37
C GLY A 86 11.70 15.43 7.04
N MET A 87 11.13 14.23 7.07
CA MET A 87 9.75 13.94 6.70
C MET A 87 8.88 13.77 7.94
N ASN A 88 7.57 13.95 7.78
CA ASN A 88 6.60 13.86 8.87
C ASN A 88 5.76 12.58 8.82
N HIS A 89 5.60 11.97 7.64
CA HIS A 89 4.69 10.84 7.48
C HIS A 89 5.03 9.92 6.30
N VAL A 90 4.66 8.64 6.43
CA VAL A 90 4.69 7.64 5.35
C VAL A 90 3.26 7.30 4.93
N LEU A 91 2.94 7.43 3.65
CA LEU A 91 1.70 6.93 3.06
C LEU A 91 1.98 5.68 2.24
N ARG A 92 1.15 4.65 2.46
CA ARG A 92 1.29 3.37 1.77
C ARG A 92 -0.03 2.68 1.44
N ALA A 93 0.04 1.55 0.73
CA ALA A 93 -1.10 0.69 0.43
C ALA A 93 -0.80 -0.78 0.79
N HIS A 94 -0.97 -1.72 -0.16
CA HIS A 94 -0.58 -3.14 -0.10
C HIS A 94 -1.29 -4.04 0.92
N GLN A 95 -1.48 -3.60 2.16
CA GLN A 95 -2.21 -4.35 3.18
C GLN A 95 -3.69 -3.99 3.18
N LEU A 96 -4.53 -5.03 3.10
CA LEU A 96 -5.97 -4.91 3.26
C LEU A 96 -6.29 -4.30 4.64
N CYS A 97 -7.12 -3.27 4.65
CA CYS A 97 -7.63 -2.64 5.85
C CYS A 97 -9.16 -2.77 5.86
N MET A 98 -9.73 -3.29 6.95
CA MET A 98 -11.20 -3.51 7.04
C MET A 98 -11.98 -2.20 6.93
N GLU A 99 -11.46 -1.12 7.52
CA GLU A 99 -12.07 0.23 7.46
C GLU A 99 -11.62 1.03 6.23
N GLY A 100 -10.93 0.39 5.27
CA GLY A 100 -10.39 1.06 4.08
C GLY A 100 -9.11 1.86 4.32
N TYR A 101 -8.71 2.09 5.58
CA TYR A 101 -7.41 2.65 5.94
C TYR A 101 -6.97 2.18 7.33
N SER A 102 -5.70 2.43 7.67
CA SER A 102 -5.20 2.34 9.03
C SER A 102 -4.17 3.44 9.29
N VAL A 103 -4.10 3.90 10.53
CA VAL A 103 -3.11 4.89 10.98
C VAL A 103 -2.31 4.25 12.11
N LEU A 104 -0.99 4.19 11.94
CA LEU A 104 -0.06 3.53 12.84
C LEU A 104 0.97 4.51 13.39
N TYR A 105 1.60 4.09 14.49
CA TYR A 105 2.79 4.72 15.05
C TYR A 105 2.60 6.21 15.36
N ASN A 106 1.51 6.56 16.04
CA ASN A 106 1.16 7.95 16.39
C ASN A 106 1.09 8.87 15.16
N ASP A 107 0.35 8.43 14.14
CA ASP A 107 0.13 9.20 12.91
C ASP A 107 1.41 9.50 12.13
N GLN A 108 2.36 8.55 12.16
CA GLN A 108 3.60 8.58 11.37
C GLN A 108 3.53 7.71 10.11
N LEU A 109 2.61 6.74 10.06
CA LEU A 109 2.37 5.91 8.90
C LEU A 109 0.89 5.66 8.72
N SER A 110 0.38 5.83 7.49
CA SER A 110 -0.98 5.42 7.14
C SER A 110 -0.98 4.45 5.97
N THR A 111 -1.82 3.43 6.08
CA THR A 111 -2.16 2.52 4.99
C THR A 111 -3.51 2.92 4.41
N VAL A 112 -3.60 3.02 3.09
CA VAL A 112 -4.83 3.32 2.34
C VAL A 112 -5.16 2.13 1.46
N TRP A 113 -6.40 1.68 1.50
CA TRP A 113 -6.91 0.59 0.67
C TRP A 113 -8.15 1.06 -0.09
N SER A 114 -8.11 1.03 -1.42
CA SER A 114 -9.16 1.65 -2.25
C SER A 114 -10.07 0.64 -2.97
N ALA A 115 -10.00 -0.65 -2.63
CA ALA A 115 -10.83 -1.70 -3.24
C ALA A 115 -11.83 -2.29 -2.22
N PRO A 116 -13.10 -1.83 -2.22
CA PRO A 116 -14.09 -2.30 -1.25
C PRO A 116 -14.55 -3.71 -1.58
N ASN A 117 -14.94 -4.46 -0.54
CA ASN A 117 -15.27 -5.89 -0.60
C ASN A 117 -14.27 -6.67 -1.48
N TYR A 118 -12.99 -6.60 -1.11
CA TYR A 118 -11.91 -7.15 -1.92
C TYR A 118 -12.17 -8.62 -2.27
N CYS A 119 -11.98 -8.94 -3.55
CA CYS A 119 -12.25 -10.26 -4.14
C CYS A 119 -13.68 -10.79 -3.89
N TYR A 120 -14.67 -9.92 -3.63
CA TYR A 120 -16.06 -10.26 -3.30
C TYR A 120 -16.22 -11.10 -2.03
N ARG A 121 -15.22 -11.06 -1.13
CA ARG A 121 -15.15 -11.97 0.04
C ARG A 121 -14.77 -11.28 1.33
N CYS A 122 -13.96 -10.23 1.26
CA CYS A 122 -13.37 -9.65 2.46
C CYS A 122 -14.33 -8.75 3.23
N GLY A 123 -15.37 -8.19 2.58
CA GLY A 123 -16.33 -7.30 3.23
C GLY A 123 -15.76 -5.98 3.76
N ASN A 124 -14.52 -5.63 3.39
CA ASN A 124 -13.86 -4.40 3.81
C ASN A 124 -14.46 -3.16 3.13
N MET A 125 -14.37 -2.03 3.82
CA MET A 125 -14.53 -0.70 3.24
C MET A 125 -13.30 -0.32 2.41
N ALA A 126 -13.40 0.78 1.67
CA ALA A 126 -12.30 1.39 0.94
C ALA A 126 -12.16 2.86 1.29
N SER A 127 -11.00 3.44 1.02
CA SER A 127 -10.79 4.88 1.18
C SER A 127 -9.92 5.48 0.08
N ILE A 128 -10.10 6.78 -0.11
CA ILE A 128 -9.15 7.68 -0.80
C ILE A 128 -8.63 8.65 0.26
N LEU A 129 -7.34 8.95 0.22
CA LEU A 129 -6.74 9.94 1.09
C LEU A 129 -6.55 11.26 0.36
N GLU A 130 -7.20 12.30 0.87
CA GLU A 130 -7.08 13.67 0.38
C GLU A 130 -6.04 14.41 1.23
N VAL A 131 -5.02 14.96 0.58
CA VAL A 131 -3.98 15.79 1.23
C VAL A 131 -4.19 17.24 0.81
N SER A 132 -4.58 18.07 1.77
CA SER A 132 -4.77 19.52 1.60
C SER A 132 -3.45 20.28 1.81
N PRO A 133 -3.35 21.53 1.33
CA PRO A 133 -2.21 22.40 1.63
C PRO A 133 -1.91 22.46 3.14
N GLY A 134 -0.63 22.44 3.49
CA GLY A 134 -0.19 22.35 4.90
C GLY A 134 -0.23 20.93 5.48
N GLY A 135 -0.42 19.91 4.65
CA GLY A 135 -0.28 18.49 5.03
C GLY A 135 -1.48 17.91 5.78
N ARG A 136 -2.62 18.61 5.84
CA ARG A 136 -3.84 18.07 6.45
C ARG A 136 -4.36 16.89 5.62
N ARG A 137 -4.58 15.76 6.28
CA ARG A 137 -5.07 14.51 5.69
C ARG A 137 -6.54 14.27 6.02
N TYR A 138 -7.34 13.89 5.03
CA TYR A 138 -8.73 13.45 5.20
C TYR A 138 -8.95 12.11 4.49
N PHE A 139 -9.42 11.11 5.23
CA PHE A 139 -9.76 9.79 4.68
C PHE A 139 -11.22 9.79 4.25
N ASN A 140 -11.45 9.75 2.95
CA ASN A 140 -12.77 9.65 2.35
C ASN A 140 -13.12 8.16 2.17
N VAL A 141 -13.96 7.63 3.07
CA VAL A 141 -14.29 6.20 3.17
C VAL A 141 -15.58 5.89 2.42
N PHE A 142 -15.57 4.81 1.64
CA PHE A 142 -16.71 4.37 0.82
C PHE A 142 -16.87 2.85 0.82
N SER A 143 -18.11 2.39 0.65
CA SER A 143 -18.47 0.98 0.51
C SER A 143 -18.41 0.51 -0.93
N ALA A 144 -18.59 -0.80 -1.16
CA ALA A 144 -18.76 -1.32 -2.50
C ALA A 144 -20.01 -0.71 -3.18
N ALA A 145 -19.94 -0.54 -4.50
CA ALA A 145 -21.08 -0.09 -5.29
C ALA A 145 -22.19 -1.17 -5.29
N PRO A 146 -23.47 -0.80 -5.46
CA PRO A 146 -24.59 -1.77 -5.46
C PRO A 146 -24.44 -2.91 -6.47
N GLU A 147 -23.74 -2.69 -7.58
CA GLU A 147 -23.38 -3.68 -8.59
C GLU A 147 -22.60 -4.87 -8.01
N ASN A 148 -21.87 -4.67 -6.91
CA ASN A 148 -21.10 -5.73 -6.27
C ASN A 148 -21.98 -6.91 -5.82
N GLU A 149 -23.23 -6.65 -5.44
CA GLU A 149 -24.20 -7.69 -5.13
C GLU A 149 -24.69 -8.43 -6.38
N ARG A 150 -24.79 -7.75 -7.53
CA ARG A 150 -25.34 -8.29 -8.79
C ARG A 150 -24.32 -9.07 -9.62
N ASP A 151 -23.11 -8.54 -9.74
CA ASP A 151 -22.10 -9.02 -10.70
C ASP A 151 -21.05 -9.94 -10.05
N GLY A 152 -21.20 -10.22 -8.76
CA GLY A 152 -20.30 -11.07 -8.00
C GLY A 152 -20.25 -12.52 -8.50
N PRO A 153 -19.16 -13.25 -8.24
CA PRO A 153 -18.94 -14.62 -8.73
C PRO A 153 -20.02 -15.61 -8.25
N ASN A 154 -20.68 -15.34 -7.13
CA ASN A 154 -21.78 -16.16 -6.61
C ASN A 154 -23.06 -16.05 -7.46
N GLN A 155 -23.25 -14.98 -8.23
CA GLN A 155 -24.42 -14.80 -9.10
C GLN A 155 -24.14 -15.18 -10.57
N GLN A 156 -22.87 -15.10 -11.02
CA GLN A 156 -22.48 -15.59 -12.35
C GLN A 156 -22.62 -17.12 -12.52
N GLN A 157 -22.77 -17.89 -11.43
CA GLN A 157 -23.12 -19.30 -11.50
C GLN A 157 -24.60 -19.53 -11.89
N GLN A 158 -25.49 -18.54 -11.75
CA GLN A 158 -26.89 -18.65 -12.19
C GLN A 158 -27.13 -18.19 -13.62
N THR A 159 -26.21 -17.44 -14.23
CA THR A 159 -26.39 -16.86 -15.59
C THR A 159 -25.64 -17.59 -16.71
N LYS A 160 -25.02 -18.75 -16.44
CA LYS A 160 -24.52 -19.65 -17.50
C LYS A 160 -25.56 -20.70 -17.91
N ALA A 161 -26.68 -20.21 -18.43
CA ALA A 161 -27.41 -20.91 -19.49
C ALA A 161 -27.59 -19.91 -20.64
N ILE A 162 -26.47 -19.53 -21.25
CA ILE A 162 -26.50 -18.87 -22.54
C ILE A 162 -26.69 -20.00 -23.57
N GLU A 163 -27.94 -20.25 -23.96
CA GLU A 163 -28.25 -21.00 -25.17
C GLU A 163 -27.84 -20.16 -26.39
N TYR A 164 -26.68 -20.47 -26.95
CA TYR A 164 -26.42 -20.26 -28.37
C TYR A 164 -25.92 -21.58 -28.93
N PHE A 165 -26.84 -22.38 -29.48
CA PHE A 165 -26.74 -23.13 -30.74
C PHE A 165 -27.92 -24.11 -30.82
N LEU A 166 -29.00 -23.68 -31.48
CA LEU A 166 -29.66 -24.33 -32.63
C LEU A 166 -30.77 -23.42 -33.17
#